data_AF-A0A842PFR3-F1
#
_entry.id   AF-A0A842PFR3-F1
#
_cell.length_a   1.000
_cell.length_b   1.000
_cell.length_c   1.000
_cell.angle_alpha   90.00
_cell.angle_beta   90.00
_cell.angle_gamma   90.00
#
_symmetry.space_group_name_H-M   'P 1'
#
loop_
_entity.id
_entity.type
_entity.pdbx_description
1 polymer ?
#
loop_
_entity_poly.entity_id
_entity_poly.type
_entity_poly.pdbx_seq_one_letter_code
_entity_poly.pdbx_strand_id
1 'polypeptide(L)' 'MKKVPTEEEMLEAIKKNPKIMEIWGALKDIIPEAVVDVKERRKRYESLGHGGD' A
#
# COMPACT_ATOMS: atom_id res chain seq x y z
N MET A 1 14.47 -26.69 -2.02
CA MET A 1 14.52 -25.22 -1.93
C MET A 1 13.10 -24.69 -1.76
N LYS A 2 12.83 -23.87 -0.75
CA LYS A 2 11.54 -23.16 -0.68
C LYS A 2 11.56 -22.07 -1.76
N LYS A 3 10.58 -22.06 -2.67
CA LYS A 3 10.41 -20.96 -3.61
C LYS A 3 10.10 -19.69 -2.81
N VAL A 4 10.83 -18.62 -3.11
CA VAL A 4 10.46 -17.28 -2.65
C VAL A 4 9.19 -16.90 -3.41
N PRO A 5 8.10 -16.52 -2.73
CA PRO A 5 6.87 -16.13 -3.39
C PRO A 5 7.09 -14.84 -4.20
N THR A 6 6.38 -14.73 -5.32
CA THR A 6 6.37 -13.50 -6.11
C THR A 6 5.63 -12.39 -5.38
N GLU A 7 5.84 -11.14 -5.80
CA GLU A 7 5.11 -10.00 -5.24
C GLU A 7 3.59 -10.17 -5.34
N GLU A 8 3.09 -10.68 -6.48
CA GLU A 8 1.67 -10.98 -6.66
C GLU A 8 1.17 -12.05 -5.68
N GLU A 9 1.92 -13.12 -5.47
CA GLU A 9 1.57 -14.18 -4.51
C GLU A 9 1.55 -13.63 -3.08
N MET A 10 2.49 -12.77 -2.72
CA MET A 10 2.54 -12.11 -1.42
C MET A 10 1.35 -11.16 -1.24
N LEU A 11 1.01 -10.36 -2.25
CA LEU A 11 -0.13 -9.45 -2.21
C LEU A 11 -1.46 -10.21 -2.06
N GLU A 12 -1.63 -11.31 -2.80
CA GLU A 12 -2.81 -12.17 -2.67
C GLU A 12 -2.91 -12.83 -1.28
N ALA A 13 -1.78 -13.24 -0.71
CA ALA A 13 -1.74 -13.77 0.65
C ALA A 13 -2.09 -12.71 1.70
N ILE A 14 -1.62 -11.47 1.53
CA ILE A 14 -1.94 -10.34 2.41
C ILE A 14 -3.43 -10.03 2.38
N LYS A 15 -4.04 -9.93 1.19
CA LYS A 15 -5.48 -9.67 1.03
C LYS A 15 -6.36 -10.73 1.69
N LYS A 16 -5.89 -11.99 1.71
CA LYS A 16 -6.61 -13.13 2.30
C LYS A 16 -6.41 -13.25 3.81
N ASN A 17 -5.51 -12.47 4.41
CA ASN A 17 -5.26 -12.49 5.85
C ASN A 17 -6.13 -11.45 6.56
N PRO A 18 -7.18 -11.86 7.31
CA PRO A 18 -8.13 -10.93 7.92
C PRO A 18 -7.47 -10.01 8.95
N LYS A 19 -6.45 -10.48 9.67
CA LYS A 19 -5.74 -9.67 10.67
C LYS A 19 -4.93 -8.55 10.03
N ILE A 20 -4.32 -8.80 8.87
CA ILE A 20 -3.60 -7.76 8.15
C ILE A 20 -4.58 -6.72 7.61
N MET A 21 -5.73 -7.16 7.10
CA MET A 21 -6.78 -6.27 6.62
C MET A 21 -7.40 -5.41 7.75
N GLU A 22 -7.56 -5.98 8.95
CA GLU A 22 -8.03 -5.25 10.13
C GLU A 22 -7.04 -4.14 10.53
N ILE A 23 -5.74 -4.46 10.60
CA ILE A 23 -4.69 -3.48 10.89
C ILE A 23 -4.65 -2.41 9.78
N TRP A 24 -4.79 -2.81 8.52
CA TRP A 24 -4.85 -1.88 7.39
C TRP A 24 -6.03 -0.92 7.49
N GLY A 25 -7.21 -1.40 7.91
CA GLY A 25 -8.37 -0.59 8.19
C GLY A 25 -8.12 0.41 9.32
N ALA A 26 -7.59 -0.06 10.46
CA ALA A 26 -7.24 0.81 11.58
C ALA A 26 -6.22 1.88 11.18
N LEU A 27 -5.20 1.53 10.38
CA LEU A 27 -4.24 2.49 9.86
C LEU A 27 -4.89 3.51 8.93
N LYS A 28 -5.88 3.12 8.13
CA LYS A 28 -6.64 4.03 7.28
C LYS A 28 -7.42 5.07 8.08
N ASP A 29 -7.94 4.67 9.23
CA ASP A 29 -8.71 5.56 10.09
C ASP A 29 -7.82 6.50 10.92
N ILE A 30 -6.66 6.01 11.38
CA ILE A 30 -5.74 6.79 12.23
C ILE A 30 -4.81 7.68 11.39
N ILE A 31 -4.24 7.13 10.32
CA ILE A 31 -3.24 7.79 9.47
C ILE A 31 -3.58 7.49 8.00
N PRO A 32 -4.63 8.15 7.45
CA PRO A 32 -5.07 7.90 6.07
C PRO A 32 -3.93 7.97 5.05
N GLU A 33 -2.99 8.89 5.21
CA GLU A 33 -1.82 9.10 4.34
C GLU A 33 -0.83 7.93 4.32
N ALA A 34 -0.77 7.12 5.38
CA ALA A 34 0.10 5.94 5.44
C ALA A 34 -0.37 4.85 4.48
N VAL A 35 -1.68 4.77 4.27
CA VAL A 35 -2.34 3.79 3.41
C VAL A 35 -2.88 4.38 2.11
N VAL A 36 -2.73 5.70 1.88
CA VAL A 36 -3.01 6.31 0.58
C VAL A 36 -2.23 5.52 -0.46
N ASP A 37 -2.98 4.99 -1.41
CA ASP A 37 -2.50 4.18 -2.52
C ASP A 37 -1.27 4.87 -3.12
N VAL A 38 -0.20 4.11 -3.35
CA VAL A 38 1.07 4.66 -3.89
C VAL A 38 0.80 5.46 -5.16
N LYS A 39 -0.25 5.10 -5.92
CA LYS A 39 -0.74 5.85 -7.08
C LYS A 39 -1.34 7.21 -6.74
N GLU A 40 -2.14 7.34 -5.68
CA GLU A 40 -2.69 8.63 -5.24
C GLU A 40 -1.62 9.51 -4.59
N ARG A 41 -0.69 8.92 -3.82
CA ARG A 41 0.46 9.65 -3.28
C ARG A 41 1.34 10.19 -4.39
N ARG A 42 1.64 9.39 -5.41
CA ARG A 42 2.37 9.80 -6.61
C ARG A 42 1.63 10.91 -7.37
N LYS A 43 0.33 10.76 -7.60
CA LYS A 43 -0.49 11.77 -8.28
C LYS A 43 -0.56 13.10 -7.49
N ARG A 44 -0.66 13.04 -6.16
CA ARG A 44 -0.60 14.23 -5.30
C ARG A 44 0.78 14.89 -5.36
N TYR A 45 1.85 14.11 -5.29
CA TYR A 45 3.23 14.59 -5.40
C TYR A 45 3.51 15.26 -6.75
N GLU A 46 3.06 14.66 -7.85
CA GLU A 46 3.11 15.22 -9.20
C GLU A 46 2.24 16.49 -9.32
N SER A 47 1.05 16.52 -8.70
CA SER A 47 0.14 17.69 -8.72
C SER A 47 0.63 18.87 -7.88
N LEU A 48 1.49 18.64 -6.89
CA LEU A 48 2.09 19.68 -6.04
C LEU A 48 3.33 20.34 -6.69
N GLY A 49 3.64 20.00 -7.95
CA GLY A 49 4.72 20.65 -8.70
C GLY A 49 6.13 20.22 -8.27
N HIS A 50 6.27 19.17 -7.45
CA HIS A 50 7.57 18.61 -7.06
C HIS A 50 8.16 17.65 -8.10
N GLY A 51 7.59 17.60 -9.31
CA GLY A 51 8.12 16.90 -10.48
C GLY A 51 8.98 17.80 -11.36
N GLY A 52 9.86 18.61 -10.75
CA GLY A 52 10.81 19.47 -11.44
C GLY A 52 12.25 19.11 -11.07
N ASP A 53 12.96 18.62 -12.09
CA ASP A 53 14.38 18.24 -12.23
C ASP A 53 14.94 17.02 -11.45
#